data_AF-A0A522G1L5-F1
#
_entry.id   AF-A0A522G1L5-F1
#
_cell.length_a   1.000
_cell.length_b   1.000
_cell.length_c   1.000
_cell.angle_alpha   90.00
_cell.angle_beta   90.00
_cell.angle_gamma   90.00
#
_symmetry.space_group_name_H-M   'P 1'
#
loop_
_entity.id
_entity.type
_entity.pdbx_description
1 polymer ?
#
loop_
_entity_poly.entity_id
_entity_poly.type
_entity_poly.pdbx_seq_one_letter_code
_entity_poly.pdbx_strand_id
1 'polypeptide(L)'
;MNLENLDSLGSKIAYAAMTIMVRTCRIEVAAASNADVEAALASMRARARVAVDQLLDDAQGAPWIAETAAQAAAFELAEAGIATLRERCAIAGTAR
;
A
#
# COMPACT_ATOMS: atom_id res chain seq x y z
N MET A 1 13.30 -21.38 -1.59
CA MET A 1 12.90 -19.95 -1.48
C MET A 1 13.60 -19.40 -0.25
N ASN A 2 14.40 -18.34 -0.36
CA ASN A 2 15.11 -17.77 0.79
C ASN A 2 14.19 -16.75 1.48
N LEU A 3 13.80 -17.01 2.74
CA LEU A 3 12.84 -16.17 3.47
C LEU A 3 13.35 -14.73 3.67
N GLU A 4 14.65 -14.54 3.91
CA GLU A 4 15.24 -13.21 4.14
C GLU A 4 15.07 -12.30 2.91
N ASN A 5 15.13 -12.87 1.71
CA ASN A 5 14.93 -12.13 0.47
C ASN A 5 13.45 -11.74 0.27
N LEU A 6 12.52 -12.59 0.73
CA LEU A 6 11.09 -12.31 0.62
C LEU A 6 10.66 -11.24 1.63
N ASP A 7 11.19 -11.29 2.85
CA ASP A 7 10.96 -10.26 3.87
C ASP A 7 11.55 -8.91 3.46
N SER A 8 12.73 -8.91 2.83
CA SER A 8 13.34 -7.71 2.25
C SER A 8 12.47 -7.13 1.13
N LEU A 9 11.94 -7.98 0.25
CA LEU A 9 11.05 -7.57 -0.84
C LEU A 9 9.75 -6.98 -0.29
N GLY A 10 9.10 -7.66 0.65
CA GLY A 10 7.88 -7.18 1.32
C GLY A 10 8.10 -5.83 1.99
N SER A 11 9.25 -5.65 2.65
CA SER A 11 9.62 -4.38 3.29
C SER A 11 9.79 -3.24 2.28
N LYS A 12 10.42 -3.51 1.13
CA LYS A 12 10.57 -2.52 0.04
C LYS A 12 9.23 -2.11 -0.57
N ILE A 13 8.35 -3.08 -0.82
CA ILE A 13 7.00 -2.83 -1.35
C ILE A 13 6.20 -1.99 -0.35
N ALA A 14 6.22 -2.35 0.95
CA ALA A 14 5.52 -1.59 1.99
C ALA A 14 6.05 -0.15 2.11
N TYR A 15 7.36 0.04 2.08
CA TYR A 15 7.98 1.37 2.12
C TYR A 15 7.58 2.22 0.90
N ALA A 16 7.61 1.64 -0.30
CA ALA A 16 7.19 2.31 -1.52
C ALA A 16 5.69 2.71 -1.46
N ALA A 17 4.83 1.79 -1.03
CA ALA A 17 3.39 2.03 -0.90
C ALA A 17 3.09 3.16 0.10
N MET A 18 3.72 3.14 1.28
CA MET A 18 3.58 4.22 2.28
C MET A 18 4.10 5.55 1.74
N THR A 19 5.22 5.54 1.02
CA THR A 19 5.78 6.76 0.42
C THR A 19 4.81 7.38 -0.59
N ILE A 20 4.18 6.56 -1.43
CA ILE A 20 3.16 7.00 -2.39
C ILE A 20 1.96 7.58 -1.63
N MET A 21 1.41 6.84 -0.65
CA MET A 21 0.26 7.28 0.14
C MET A 21 0.51 8.63 0.83
N VAL A 22 1.63 8.78 1.55
CA VAL A 22 1.96 10.01 2.29
C VAL A 22 2.20 11.20 1.36
N ARG A 23 2.80 10.97 0.19
CA ARG A 23 3.06 12.04 -0.79
C ARG A 23 1.78 12.47 -1.51
N THR A 24 0.91 11.53 -1.85
CA THR A 24 -0.35 11.80 -2.56
C THR A 24 -1.40 12.44 -1.64
N CYS A 25 -1.50 12.00 -0.38
CA CYS A 25 -2.50 12.45 0.58
C CYS A 25 -1.89 13.30 1.71
N ARG A 26 -0.99 14.23 1.36
CA ARG A 26 -0.23 15.01 2.36
C ARG A 26 -1.11 15.82 3.31
N ILE A 27 -2.24 16.33 2.83
CA ILE A 27 -3.17 17.16 3.62
C ILE A 27 -4.01 16.25 4.54
N GLU A 28 -4.54 15.18 3.98
CA GLU A 28 -5.34 14.19 4.70
C GLU A 28 -4.52 13.52 5.79
N VAL A 29 -3.28 13.12 5.52
CA VAL A 29 -2.36 12.53 6.51
C VAL A 29 -2.01 13.54 7.62
N ALA A 30 -1.87 14.83 7.30
CA ALA A 30 -1.60 15.85 8.31
C ALA A 30 -2.81 16.13 9.23
N ALA A 31 -4.03 15.90 8.73
CA ALA A 31 -5.27 16.07 9.48
C ALA A 31 -5.81 14.78 10.11
N ALA A 32 -5.30 13.62 9.68
CA ALA A 32 -5.73 12.30 10.11
C ALA A 32 -5.38 12.04 11.58
N SER A 33 -6.29 11.39 12.29
CA SER A 33 -5.97 10.82 13.60
C SER A 33 -5.12 9.56 13.43
N ASN A 34 -4.44 9.12 14.50
CA ASN A 34 -3.75 7.83 14.50
C ASN A 34 -4.68 6.67 14.16
N ALA A 35 -5.97 6.75 14.53
CA ALA A 35 -6.95 5.73 14.19
C ALA A 35 -7.26 5.68 12.68
N ASP A 36 -7.25 6.82 12.00
CA ASP A 36 -7.46 6.88 10.55
C ASP A 36 -6.25 6.34 9.79
N VAL A 37 -5.03 6.64 10.27
CA VAL A 37 -3.80 6.10 9.72
C VAL A 37 -3.73 4.58 9.91
N GLU A 38 -4.07 4.06 11.09
CA GLU A 38 -4.11 2.61 11.32
C GLU A 38 -5.19 1.91 10.48
N ALA A 39 -6.35 2.55 10.27
CA ALA A 39 -7.36 2.03 9.35
C ALA A 39 -6.84 1.93 7.91
N ALA A 40 -6.10 2.94 7.46
CA ALA A 40 -5.46 2.93 6.15
C ALA A 40 -4.43 1.80 6.03
N LEU A 41 -3.56 1.63 7.03
CA LEU A 41 -2.59 0.54 7.06
C LEU A 41 -3.28 -0.84 7.13
N ALA A 42 -4.40 -0.97 7.85
CA ALA A 42 -5.19 -2.19 7.88
C ALA A 42 -5.76 -2.53 6.50
N SER A 43 -6.25 -1.53 5.75
CA SER A 43 -6.70 -1.69 4.37
C SER A 43 -5.58 -2.15 3.44
N MET A 44 -4.38 -1.54 3.55
CA MET A 44 -3.18 -1.99 2.83
C MET A 44 -2.86 -3.46 3.15
N ARG A 45 -2.88 -3.85 4.42
CA ARG A 45 -2.60 -5.23 4.84
C ARG A 45 -3.65 -6.22 4.32
N ALA A 46 -4.91 -5.83 4.26
CA ALA A 46 -5.98 -6.66 3.70
C ALA A 46 -5.74 -6.95 2.20
N ARG A 47 -5.15 -6.00 1.48
CA ARG A 47 -4.82 -6.13 0.05
C ARG A 47 -3.45 -6.78 -0.21
N ALA A 48 -2.54 -6.77 0.77
CA ALA A 48 -1.15 -7.22 0.65
C ALA A 48 -1.01 -8.63 0.07
N ARG A 49 -1.81 -9.60 0.55
CA ARG A 49 -1.71 -10.98 0.07
C ARG A 49 -1.97 -11.08 -1.43
N VAL A 50 -3.06 -10.48 -1.90
CA VAL A 50 -3.45 -10.54 -3.32
C VAL A 50 -2.41 -9.88 -4.21
N ALA A 51 -1.91 -8.69 -3.81
CA ALA A 51 -0.90 -7.98 -4.58
C ALA A 51 0.45 -8.73 -4.64
N VAL A 52 0.85 -9.39 -3.55
CA VAL A 52 2.07 -10.20 -3.51
C VAL A 52 1.92 -11.51 -4.30
N ASP A 53 0.78 -12.20 -4.18
CA ASP A 53 0.52 -13.43 -4.93
C ASP A 53 0.57 -13.14 -6.44
N GLN A 54 -0.08 -12.05 -6.91
CA GLN A 54 -0.03 -11.64 -8.32
C GLN A 54 1.39 -11.28 -8.78
N LEU A 55 2.15 -10.57 -7.95
CA LEU A 55 3.54 -10.25 -8.24
C LEU A 55 4.40 -11.51 -8.43
N LEU A 56 4.22 -12.51 -7.58
CA LEU A 56 4.98 -13.76 -7.65
C LEU A 56 4.63 -14.55 -8.91
N ASP A 57 3.34 -14.59 -9.27
CA ASP A 57 2.86 -15.20 -10.50
C ASP A 57 3.43 -14.49 -11.75
N ASP A 58 3.41 -13.16 -11.76
CA ASP A 58 3.97 -12.34 -12.85
C ASP A 58 5.49 -12.53 -12.97
N ALA A 59 6.21 -12.55 -11.85
CA ALA A 59 7.65 -12.78 -11.82
C ALA A 59 8.01 -14.21 -12.27
N GLN A 60 7.13 -15.19 -12.04
CA GLN A 60 7.31 -16.55 -12.52
C GLN A 60 7.08 -16.67 -14.03
N GLY A 61 6.02 -16.04 -14.55
CA GLY A 61 5.67 -16.09 -15.97
C GLY A 61 6.53 -15.18 -16.86
N ALA A 62 6.99 -14.05 -16.32
CA ALA A 62 7.75 -13.04 -17.03
C ALA A 62 8.79 -12.37 -16.09
N PRO A 63 9.94 -13.03 -15.82
CA PRO A 63 10.94 -12.49 -14.90
C PRO A 63 11.46 -11.09 -15.26
N TRP A 64 11.43 -10.72 -16.55
CA TRP A 64 11.89 -9.42 -17.04
C TRP A 64 10.98 -8.24 -16.61
N ILE A 65 9.75 -8.49 -16.14
CA ILE A 65 8.85 -7.45 -15.61
C ILE A 65 8.79 -7.43 -14.08
N ALA A 66 9.61 -8.22 -13.37
CA ALA A 66 9.50 -8.38 -11.92
C ALA A 66 9.61 -7.04 -11.15
N GLU A 67 10.44 -6.12 -11.61
CA GLU A 67 10.54 -4.78 -11.01
C GLU A 67 9.26 -3.96 -11.22
N THR A 68 8.69 -3.98 -12.42
CA THR A 68 7.42 -3.31 -12.72
C THR A 68 6.27 -3.93 -11.94
N ALA A 69 6.22 -5.25 -11.79
CA ALA A 69 5.25 -5.95 -10.96
C ALA A 69 5.36 -5.54 -9.47
N ALA A 70 6.59 -5.39 -8.96
CA ALA A 70 6.83 -4.87 -7.61
C ALA A 70 6.33 -3.44 -7.41
N GLN A 71 6.53 -2.57 -8.40
CA GLN A 71 6.01 -1.20 -8.38
C GLN A 71 4.48 -1.16 -8.46
N ALA A 72 3.87 -2.02 -9.30
CA ALA A 72 2.43 -2.15 -9.41
C ALA A 72 1.80 -2.62 -8.09
N ALA A 73 2.37 -3.64 -7.45
CA ALA A 73 1.95 -4.10 -6.14
C ALA A 73 2.03 -2.97 -5.09
N ALA A 74 3.12 -2.20 -5.08
CA ALA A 74 3.23 -1.05 -4.17
C ALA A 74 2.15 0.02 -4.44
N PHE A 75 1.81 0.26 -5.71
CA PHE A 75 0.77 1.21 -6.08
C PHE A 75 -0.63 0.74 -5.66
N GLU A 76 -0.98 -0.54 -5.90
CA GLU A 76 -2.27 -1.10 -5.45
C GLU A 76 -2.46 -0.99 -3.94
N LEU A 77 -1.41 -1.25 -3.17
CA LEU A 77 -1.46 -1.08 -1.72
C LEU A 77 -1.64 0.39 -1.34
N ALA A 78 -0.91 1.29 -1.99
CA ALA A 78 -1.07 2.73 -1.75
C ALA A 78 -2.50 3.19 -2.06
N GLU A 79 -3.13 2.72 -3.14
CA GLU A 79 -4.51 3.06 -3.49
C GLU A 79 -5.51 2.60 -2.42
N ALA A 80 -5.37 1.40 -1.88
CA ALA A 80 -6.21 0.90 -0.79
C ALA A 80 -6.10 1.80 0.47
N GLY A 81 -4.88 2.21 0.82
CA GLY A 81 -4.63 3.13 1.93
C GLY A 81 -5.20 4.53 1.68
N ILE A 82 -4.96 5.08 0.48
CA ILE A 82 -5.45 6.40 0.05
C ILE A 82 -6.98 6.45 0.06
N ALA A 83 -7.65 5.43 -0.48
CA ALA A 83 -9.11 5.36 -0.51
C ALA A 83 -9.69 5.42 0.91
N THR A 84 -9.10 4.65 1.82
CA THR A 84 -9.51 4.60 3.23
C THR A 84 -9.27 5.94 3.95
N LEU A 85 -8.10 6.56 3.75
CA LEU A 85 -7.81 7.88 4.33
C LEU A 85 -8.78 8.95 3.85
N ARG A 86 -9.06 8.98 2.54
CA ARG A 86 -9.98 9.95 1.96
C ARG A 86 -11.41 9.77 2.47
N GLU A 87 -11.87 8.53 2.59
CA GLU A 87 -13.18 8.23 3.17
C GLU A 87 -13.27 8.73 4.62
N ARG A 88 -12.26 8.41 5.44
CA ARG A 88 -12.20 8.82 6.85
C ARG A 88 -12.13 10.33 7.03
N CYS A 89 -11.31 11.02 6.24
CA CYS A 89 -11.21 12.48 6.26
C CYS A 89 -12.49 13.16 5.74
N ALA A 90 -13.18 12.60 4.74
CA ALA A 90 -14.45 13.12 4.25
C ALA A 90 -15.57 13.00 5.30
N ILE A 91 -15.59 11.90 6.06
CA ILE A 91 -16.51 11.70 7.19
C ILE A 91 -16.21 12.71 8.32
N ALA A 92 -14.94 13.00 8.60
CA ALA A 92 -14.57 14.01 9.59
C ALA A 92 -15.00 15.44 9.19
N GLY A 93 -15.05 15.76 7.89
CA GLY A 93 -15.51 17.05 7.37
C GLY A 93 -17.02 17.27 7.37
N THR A 94 -17.82 16.20 7.46
CA THR A 94 -19.30 16.28 7.51
C THR A 94 -19.85 16.33 8.94
N ALA A 95 -19.02 16.08 9.96
CA ALA A 95 -19.37 16.17 11.37
C ALA A 95 -19.03 17.54 12.00
N ARG A 96 -18.72 18.56 11.19
CA ARG A 96 -18.28 19.89 11.65
C ARG A 96 -19.28 20.99 11.30
#